data_AF-A0A955NUA3-F1
#
_entry.id   AF-A0A955NUA3-F1
#
_cell.length_a   1.000
_cell.length_b   1.000
_cell.length_c   1.000
_cell.angle_alpha   90.00
_cell.angle_beta   90.00
_cell.angle_gamma   90.00
#
_symmetry.space_group_name_H-M   'P 1'
#
loop_
_entity.id
_entity.type
_entity.pdbx_description
1 polymer ?
#
loop_
_entity_poly.entity_id
_entity_poly.type
_entity_poly.pdbx_seq_one_letter_code
_entity_poly.pdbx_strand_id
1 'polypeptide(L)'
;WAHARRKFVEAEDSDPLRSHTALAFIKELYRIEKEWRKVDSETRAAARQAEALPNLDKFKSWLEEQSGRVLPKSPMGEAIGYALNQWESLVVYTQDGALHPDNNFAERAMRHVVVGHLNWKFAGSDSGGKRAAIIYSLVATCKLHEIDPFAYFRDVLERLPSHPINQIHELLPHNWKAARAASAD
;
A
#
# COMPACT_ATOMS: atom_id res chain seq x y z
N TRP A 1 3.77 -3.32 7.25
CA TRP A 1 3.91 -3.25 8.72
C TRP A 1 2.64 -3.53 9.52
N ALA A 2 1.46 -3.02 9.15
CA ALA A 2 0.23 -3.18 9.94
C ALA A 2 -0.12 -4.65 10.32
N HIS A 3 0.01 -5.60 9.39
CA HIS A 3 -0.24 -7.03 9.66
C HIS A 3 0.78 -7.66 10.59
N ALA A 4 2.08 -7.37 10.39
CA ALA A 4 3.13 -7.83 11.29
C ALA A 4 2.90 -7.29 12.72
N ARG A 5 2.55 -6.01 12.84
CA ARG A 5 2.19 -5.38 14.12
C ARG A 5 1.04 -6.11 14.81
N ARG A 6 -0.03 -6.46 14.08
CA ARG A 6 -1.19 -7.15 14.64
C ARG A 6 -0.80 -8.48 15.30
N LYS A 7 0.07 -9.26 14.66
CA LYS A 7 0.53 -10.54 15.24
C LYS A 7 1.28 -10.36 16.56
N PHE A 8 2.10 -9.32 16.70
CA PHE A 8 2.76 -9.03 17.98
C PHE A 8 1.78 -8.54 19.06
N VAL A 9 0.71 -7.84 18.67
CA VAL A 9 -0.39 -7.50 19.60
C VAL A 9 -1.13 -8.78 20.04
N GLU A 10 -1.46 -9.67 19.11
CA GLU A 10 -2.13 -10.94 19.43
C GLU A 10 -1.30 -11.85 20.33
N ALA A 11 0.04 -11.75 20.26
CA ALA A 11 0.94 -12.50 21.12
C ALA A 11 1.14 -11.87 22.52
N GLU A 12 0.66 -10.64 22.76
CA GLU A 12 0.92 -9.86 23.97
C GLU A 12 0.46 -10.56 25.25
N ASP A 13 -0.70 -11.20 25.24
CA ASP A 13 -1.23 -11.92 26.40
C ASP A 13 -0.33 -13.11 26.82
N SER A 14 0.41 -13.68 25.87
CA SER A 14 1.26 -14.85 26.08
C SER A 14 2.72 -14.52 26.39
N ASP A 15 3.24 -13.42 25.83
CA ASP A 15 4.63 -12.97 26.01
C ASP A 15 4.72 -11.44 25.93
N PRO A 16 4.30 -10.73 27.01
CA PRO A 16 4.22 -9.27 27.00
C PRO A 16 5.57 -8.60 26.73
N LEU A 17 6.66 -9.15 27.29
CA LEU A 17 7.99 -8.54 27.21
C LEU A 17 8.51 -8.48 25.77
N ARG A 18 8.44 -9.60 25.04
CA ARG A 18 8.86 -9.63 23.62
C ARG A 18 7.87 -8.87 22.74
N SER A 19 6.58 -8.95 23.00
CA SER A 19 5.57 -8.19 22.26
C SER A 19 5.81 -6.69 22.37
N HIS A 20 6.01 -6.15 23.58
CA HIS A 20 6.28 -4.73 23.78
C HIS A 20 7.56 -4.27 23.09
N THR A 21 8.60 -5.12 23.11
CA THR A 21 9.87 -4.83 22.41
C THR A 21 9.66 -4.74 20.90
N ALA A 22 8.99 -5.71 20.29
CA ALA A 22 8.68 -5.70 18.86
C ALA A 22 7.78 -4.50 18.47
N LEU A 23 6.77 -4.22 19.29
CA LEU A 23 5.86 -3.08 19.09
C LEU A 23 6.59 -1.74 19.23
N ALA A 24 7.62 -1.63 20.07
CA ALA A 24 8.45 -0.43 20.19
C ALA A 24 9.24 -0.17 18.90
N PHE A 25 9.88 -1.19 18.32
CA PHE A 25 10.55 -1.06 17.02
C PHE A 25 9.58 -0.57 15.94
N ILE A 26 8.40 -1.18 15.85
CA ILE A 26 7.39 -0.79 14.86
C ILE A 26 6.84 0.62 15.11
N LYS A 27 6.65 1.00 16.38
CA LYS A 27 6.22 2.35 16.77
C LYS A 27 7.22 3.40 16.31
N GLU A 28 8.51 3.12 16.41
CA GLU A 28 9.56 4.03 15.96
C GLU A 28 9.53 4.23 14.44
N LEU A 29 9.28 3.17 13.66
CA LEU A 29 9.08 3.30 12.20
C LEU A 29 7.94 4.27 11.89
N TYR A 30 6.78 4.12 12.55
CA TYR A 30 5.65 5.03 12.33
C TYR A 30 5.88 6.45 12.85
N ARG A 31 6.78 6.64 13.82
CA ARG A 31 7.22 7.97 14.26
C ARG A 31 8.00 8.67 13.14
N ILE A 32 8.99 7.99 12.56
CA ILE A 32 9.79 8.48 11.41
C ILE A 32 8.87 8.81 10.23
N GLU A 33 7.95 7.90 9.89
CA GLU A 33 6.99 8.13 8.79
C GLU A 33 6.08 9.33 9.02
N LYS A 34 5.75 9.65 10.28
CA LYS A 34 4.95 10.84 10.61
C LYS A 34 5.75 12.13 10.41
N GLU A 35 7.04 12.12 10.74
CA GLU A 35 7.96 13.26 10.60
C GLU A 35 8.14 13.64 9.13
N TRP A 36 8.38 12.66 8.26
CA TRP A 36 8.68 12.85 6.84
C TRP A 36 7.43 12.77 5.93
N ARG A 37 6.23 12.90 6.49
CA ARG A 37 4.97 12.73 5.74
C ARG A 37 4.72 13.82 4.70
N LYS A 38 5.15 15.05 4.97
CA LYS A 38 4.83 16.25 4.16
C LYS A 38 5.96 16.71 3.25
N VAL A 39 7.01 15.91 3.10
CA VAL A 39 8.09 16.17 2.13
C VAL A 39 7.86 15.38 0.84
N ASP A 40 8.62 15.72 -0.20
CA ASP A 40 8.64 14.99 -1.47
C ASP A 40 9.17 13.55 -1.32
N SER A 41 9.03 12.76 -2.39
CA SER A 41 9.40 11.34 -2.39
C SER A 41 10.90 11.12 -2.17
N GLU A 42 11.74 11.94 -2.78
CA GLU A 42 13.20 11.77 -2.75
C GLU A 42 13.73 12.06 -1.35
N THR A 43 13.32 13.18 -0.75
CA THR A 43 13.66 13.53 0.63
C THR A 43 13.17 12.47 1.62
N ARG A 44 11.95 11.94 1.43
CA ARG A 44 11.42 10.86 2.28
C ARG A 44 12.23 9.57 2.15
N ALA A 45 12.63 9.19 0.94
CA ALA A 45 13.46 8.01 0.72
C ALA A 45 14.83 8.15 1.41
N ALA A 46 15.48 9.31 1.26
CA ALA A 46 16.75 9.60 1.93
C ALA A 46 16.63 9.52 3.46
N ALA A 47 15.57 10.09 4.04
CA ALA A 47 15.31 9.99 5.48
C ALA A 47 15.06 8.55 5.95
N ARG A 48 14.34 7.74 5.17
CA ARG A 48 14.15 6.31 5.46
C ARG A 48 15.47 5.54 5.46
N GLN A 49 16.37 5.84 4.55
CA GLN A 49 17.72 5.24 4.53
C GLN A 49 18.54 5.65 5.76
N ALA A 50 18.46 6.92 6.18
CA ALA A 50 19.23 7.45 7.31
C ALA A 50 18.69 7.02 8.68
N GLU A 51 17.37 6.93 8.85
CA GLU A 51 16.73 6.75 10.16
C GLU A 51 16.01 5.40 10.29
N ALA A 52 15.21 5.01 9.29
CA ALA A 52 14.37 3.83 9.38
C ALA A 52 15.17 2.53 9.16
N LEU A 53 16.08 2.51 8.19
CA LEU A 53 16.86 1.32 7.85
C LEU A 53 17.74 0.84 9.02
N PRO A 54 18.49 1.70 9.74
CA PRO A 54 19.25 1.26 10.92
C PRO A 54 18.37 0.69 12.04
N ASN A 55 17.14 1.23 12.21
CA ASN A 55 16.17 0.70 13.16
C ASN A 55 15.64 -0.67 12.73
N LEU A 56 15.38 -0.85 11.43
CA LEU A 56 14.96 -2.11 10.84
C LEU A 56 16.03 -3.18 10.94
N ASP A 57 17.30 -2.85 10.71
CA ASP A 57 18.41 -3.80 10.83
C ASP A 57 18.55 -4.32 12.26
N LYS A 58 18.50 -3.41 13.25
CA LYS A 58 18.46 -3.77 14.68
C LYS A 58 17.27 -4.67 14.98
N PHE A 59 16.09 -4.33 14.44
CA PHE A 59 14.90 -5.12 14.66
C PHE A 59 15.02 -6.53 14.04
N LYS A 60 15.59 -6.64 12.83
CA LYS A 60 15.83 -7.93 12.18
C LYS A 60 16.73 -8.82 13.03
N SER A 61 17.87 -8.29 13.47
CA SER A 61 18.80 -9.02 14.33
C SER A 61 18.13 -9.47 15.63
N TRP A 62 17.31 -8.60 16.23
CA TRP A 62 16.53 -8.97 17.42
C TRP A 62 15.53 -10.09 17.13
N LEU A 63 14.80 -10.05 16.01
CA LEU A 63 13.87 -11.10 15.60
C LEU A 63 14.58 -12.44 15.37
N GLU A 64 15.73 -12.42 14.69
CA GLU A 64 16.55 -13.61 14.45
C GLU A 64 17.05 -14.20 15.77
N GLU A 65 17.52 -13.38 16.71
CA GLU A 65 17.92 -13.82 18.05
C GLU A 65 16.75 -14.43 18.84
N GLN A 66 15.58 -13.77 18.84
CA GLN A 66 14.42 -14.27 19.58
C GLN A 66 13.82 -15.52 18.95
N SER A 67 13.97 -15.73 17.63
CA SER A 67 13.43 -16.91 16.93
C SER A 67 13.94 -18.22 17.54
N GLY A 68 15.21 -18.25 17.99
CA GLY A 68 15.81 -19.41 18.66
C GLY A 68 15.40 -19.60 20.12
N ARG A 69 14.65 -18.65 20.70
CA ARG A 69 14.27 -18.62 22.12
C ARG A 69 12.78 -18.83 22.38
N VAL A 70 12.00 -18.96 21.31
CA VAL A 70 10.54 -19.16 21.38
C VAL A 70 10.14 -20.47 20.70
N LEU A 71 9.05 -21.08 21.16
CA LEU A 71 8.52 -22.26 20.49
C LEU A 71 7.92 -21.85 19.14
N PRO A 72 8.21 -22.54 18.02
CA PRO A 72 7.76 -22.11 16.69
C PRO A 72 6.24 -21.97 16.54
N LYS A 73 5.47 -22.79 17.26
CA LYS A 73 3.99 -22.78 17.24
C LYS A 73 3.35 -21.95 18.36
N SER A 74 4.16 -21.24 19.15
CA SER A 74 3.60 -20.26 20.10
C SER A 74 3.13 -19.01 19.35
N PRO A 75 2.20 -18.22 19.90
CA PRO A 75 1.79 -16.95 19.28
C PRO A 75 2.98 -16.03 18.94
N MET A 76 3.97 -15.95 19.84
CA MET A 76 5.20 -15.19 19.60
C MET A 76 6.06 -15.80 18.48
N GLY A 77 6.21 -17.14 18.45
CA GLY A 77 6.92 -17.84 17.37
C GLY A 77 6.29 -17.60 16.00
N GLU A 78 4.96 -17.61 15.91
CA GLU A 78 4.23 -17.29 14.68
C GLU A 78 4.37 -15.83 14.28
N ALA A 79 4.38 -14.89 15.23
CA ALA A 79 4.57 -13.47 14.97
C ALA A 79 5.98 -13.17 14.42
N ILE A 80 7.01 -13.73 15.07
CA ILE A 80 8.42 -13.60 14.62
C ILE A 80 8.58 -14.28 13.25
N GLY A 81 8.09 -15.51 13.09
CA GLY A 81 8.17 -16.25 11.83
C GLY A 81 7.48 -15.50 10.69
N TYR A 82 6.31 -14.90 10.92
CA TYR A 82 5.65 -14.06 9.92
C TYR A 82 6.50 -12.84 9.54
N ALA A 83 7.05 -12.12 10.51
CA ALA A 83 7.86 -10.93 10.24
C ALA A 83 9.12 -11.27 9.44
N LEU A 84 9.83 -12.34 9.80
CA LEU A 84 11.03 -12.80 9.09
C LEU A 84 10.71 -13.30 7.67
N ASN A 85 9.64 -14.09 7.51
CA ASN A 85 9.22 -14.60 6.19
C ASN A 85 8.78 -13.47 5.24
N GLN A 86 8.28 -12.35 5.77
CA GLN A 86 7.85 -11.19 4.99
C GLN A 86 8.89 -10.07 4.97
N TRP A 87 10.10 -10.31 5.48
CA TRP A 87 11.06 -9.25 5.77
C TRP A 87 11.38 -8.40 4.54
N GLU A 88 11.70 -9.03 3.41
CA GLU A 88 11.99 -8.33 2.16
C GLU A 88 10.85 -7.40 1.76
N SER A 89 9.60 -7.90 1.81
CA SER A 89 8.40 -7.12 1.51
C SER A 89 8.16 -5.98 2.52
N LEU A 90 8.46 -6.21 3.81
CA LEU A 90 8.29 -5.22 4.87
C LEU A 90 9.27 -4.05 4.75
N VAL A 91 10.44 -4.26 4.15
CA VAL A 91 11.47 -3.20 4.03
C VAL A 91 11.46 -2.49 2.67
N VAL A 92 10.77 -2.99 1.63
CA VAL A 92 10.76 -2.36 0.29
C VAL A 92 10.39 -0.87 0.33
N TYR A 93 9.48 -0.46 1.23
CA TYR A 93 9.06 0.95 1.33
C TYR A 93 10.22 1.92 1.64
N THR A 94 11.35 1.44 2.18
CA THR A 94 12.53 2.29 2.43
C THR A 94 13.25 2.70 1.15
N GLN A 95 13.00 2.01 0.04
CA GLN A 95 13.68 2.24 -1.24
C GLN A 95 13.02 3.36 -2.07
N ASP A 96 11.74 3.63 -1.87
CA ASP A 96 10.99 4.65 -2.60
C ASP A 96 10.01 5.39 -1.67
N GLY A 97 10.14 6.71 -1.60
CA GLY A 97 9.30 7.60 -0.79
C GLY A 97 7.82 7.58 -1.15
N ALA A 98 7.47 7.15 -2.37
CA ALA A 98 6.08 7.03 -2.82
C ALA A 98 5.38 5.81 -2.20
N LEU A 99 6.15 4.82 -1.75
CA LEU A 99 5.62 3.63 -1.10
C LEU A 99 5.19 3.91 0.33
N HIS A 100 4.10 3.28 0.74
CA HIS A 100 3.63 3.28 2.11
C HIS A 100 4.22 2.10 2.91
N PRO A 101 4.47 2.27 4.22
CA PRO A 101 4.97 1.19 5.09
C PRO A 101 3.95 0.06 5.31
N ASP A 102 2.68 0.27 4.95
CA ASP A 102 1.64 -0.74 4.97
C ASP A 102 0.70 -0.61 3.78
N ASN A 103 -0.02 -1.70 3.52
CA ASN A 103 -0.94 -1.83 2.40
C ASN A 103 -2.38 -1.41 2.75
N ASN A 104 -2.61 -0.78 3.91
CA ASN A 104 -3.97 -0.47 4.38
C ASN A 104 -4.73 0.42 3.38
N PHE A 105 -4.03 1.33 2.70
CA PHE A 105 -4.63 2.16 1.65
C PHE A 105 -5.13 1.31 0.47
N ALA A 106 -4.30 0.39 -0.02
CA ALA A 106 -4.64 -0.51 -1.11
C ALA A 106 -5.79 -1.45 -0.70
N GLU A 107 -5.76 -2.02 0.51
CA GLU A 107 -6.84 -2.87 1.03
C GLU A 107 -8.17 -2.12 1.13
N ARG A 108 -8.15 -0.87 1.61
CA ARG A 108 -9.34 -0.02 1.65
C ARG A 108 -9.89 0.27 0.25
N ALA A 109 -9.02 0.54 -0.72
CA ALA A 109 -9.44 0.75 -2.11
C ALA A 109 -10.10 -0.51 -2.70
N MET A 110 -9.55 -1.69 -2.39
CA MET A 110 -10.09 -2.99 -2.85
C MET A 110 -11.37 -3.42 -2.14
N ARG A 111 -11.69 -2.85 -0.96
CA ARG A 111 -12.88 -3.24 -0.17
C ARG A 111 -14.17 -3.19 -0.98
N HIS A 112 -14.35 -2.20 -1.84
CA HIS A 112 -15.54 -2.10 -2.69
C HIS A 112 -15.68 -3.26 -3.67
N VAL A 113 -14.56 -3.71 -4.25
CA VAL A 113 -14.52 -4.87 -5.15
C VAL A 113 -14.84 -6.15 -4.38
N VAL A 114 -14.26 -6.32 -3.18
CA VAL A 114 -14.49 -7.50 -2.34
C VAL A 114 -15.96 -7.60 -1.89
N VAL A 115 -16.55 -6.48 -1.43
CA VAL A 115 -17.98 -6.44 -1.08
C VAL A 115 -18.85 -6.67 -2.32
N GLY A 116 -18.47 -6.07 -3.45
CA GLY A 116 -19.15 -6.26 -4.73
C GLY A 116 -19.15 -7.72 -5.19
N HIS A 117 -18.03 -8.43 -5.06
CA HIS A 117 -17.93 -9.85 -5.41
C HIS A 117 -18.96 -10.71 -4.67
N LEU A 118 -19.24 -10.43 -3.40
CA LEU A 118 -20.26 -11.17 -2.64
C LEU A 118 -21.68 -10.97 -3.21
N ASN A 119 -21.91 -9.83 -3.89
CA ASN A 119 -23.17 -9.46 -4.52
C ASN A 119 -23.22 -9.75 -6.03
N TRP A 120 -22.07 -9.89 -6.70
CA TRP A 120 -21.92 -10.09 -8.15
C TRP A 120 -21.48 -11.52 -8.48
N LYS A 121 -22.17 -12.51 -7.90
CA LYS A 121 -21.86 -13.96 -8.07
C LYS A 121 -22.00 -14.47 -9.52
N PHE A 122 -22.43 -13.61 -10.45
CA PHE A 122 -22.66 -13.92 -11.86
C PHE A 122 -21.81 -13.07 -12.82
N ALA A 123 -20.61 -12.64 -12.41
CA ALA A 123 -19.61 -12.16 -13.36
C ALA A 123 -19.21 -13.32 -14.30
N GLY A 124 -20.00 -13.50 -15.36
CA GLY A 124 -20.17 -14.77 -16.09
C GLY A 124 -19.04 -15.17 -17.05
N SER A 125 -17.88 -14.51 -17.02
CA SER A 125 -16.69 -14.90 -17.79
C SER A 125 -15.41 -14.23 -17.28
N ASP A 126 -14.25 -14.84 -17.55
CA ASP A 126 -12.92 -14.26 -17.30
C ASP A 126 -12.75 -12.91 -18.02
N SER A 127 -13.23 -12.82 -19.27
CA SER A 127 -13.21 -11.58 -20.05
C SER A 127 -14.04 -10.45 -19.40
N GLY A 128 -15.15 -10.78 -18.74
CA GLY A 128 -15.95 -9.85 -17.95
C GLY A 128 -15.20 -9.38 -16.71
N GLY A 129 -14.54 -10.29 -16.00
CA GLY A 129 -13.69 -9.98 -14.85
C GLY A 129 -12.54 -9.01 -15.21
N LYS A 130 -11.84 -9.27 -16.32
CA LYS A 130 -10.77 -8.40 -16.82
C LYS A 130 -11.27 -6.98 -17.13
N ARG A 131 -12.43 -6.85 -17.77
CA ARG A 131 -13.05 -5.54 -18.07
C ARG A 131 -13.44 -4.80 -16.80
N ALA A 132 -14.04 -5.49 -15.83
CA ALA A 132 -14.39 -4.91 -14.54
C ALA A 132 -13.15 -4.40 -13.79
N ALA A 133 -12.07 -5.19 -13.77
CA ALA A 133 -10.80 -4.80 -13.15
C ALA A 133 -10.20 -3.52 -13.77
N ILE A 134 -10.26 -3.37 -15.10
CA ILE A 134 -9.82 -2.15 -15.81
C ILE A 134 -10.65 -0.95 -15.35
N ILE A 135 -11.98 -1.08 -15.33
CA ILE A 135 -12.88 0.02 -14.92
C ILE A 135 -12.65 0.39 -13.46
N TYR A 136 -12.55 -0.59 -12.55
CA TYR A 136 -12.29 -0.31 -11.14
C TYR A 136 -10.95 0.37 -10.92
N SER A 137 -9.93 -0.03 -11.67
CA SER A 137 -8.61 0.62 -11.63
C SER A 137 -8.73 2.09 -12.02
N LEU A 138 -9.39 2.40 -13.15
CA LEU A 138 -9.60 3.78 -13.60
C LEU A 138 -10.41 4.62 -12.60
N VAL A 139 -11.50 4.06 -12.05
CA VAL A 139 -12.31 4.73 -11.01
C VAL A 139 -11.47 5.01 -9.76
N ALA A 140 -10.66 4.04 -9.32
CA ALA A 140 -9.81 4.20 -8.14
C ALA A 140 -8.74 5.28 -8.37
N THR A 141 -8.13 5.33 -9.55
CA THR A 141 -7.19 6.39 -9.93
C THR A 141 -7.89 7.75 -9.99
N CYS A 142 -9.10 7.85 -10.55
CA CYS A 142 -9.87 9.10 -10.52
C CYS A 142 -10.08 9.60 -9.09
N LYS A 143 -10.52 8.71 -8.19
CA LYS A 143 -10.71 9.06 -6.76
C LYS A 143 -9.41 9.49 -6.09
N LEU A 144 -8.29 8.84 -6.40
CA LEU A 144 -6.96 9.20 -5.87
C LEU A 144 -6.56 10.63 -6.27
N HIS A 145 -6.91 11.05 -7.48
CA HIS A 145 -6.61 12.39 -8.00
C HIS A 145 -7.75 13.40 -7.80
N GLU A 146 -8.73 13.08 -6.94
CA GLU A 146 -9.90 13.93 -6.65
C GLU A 146 -10.65 14.35 -7.92
N ILE A 147 -10.86 13.39 -8.82
CA ILE A 147 -11.60 13.53 -10.07
C ILE A 147 -12.94 12.82 -9.92
N ASP A 148 -14.03 13.47 -10.32
CA ASP A 148 -15.33 12.82 -10.47
C ASP A 148 -15.23 11.75 -11.59
N PRO A 149 -15.37 10.45 -11.27
CA PRO A 149 -15.23 9.40 -12.27
C PRO A 149 -16.24 9.52 -13.41
N PHE A 150 -17.46 10.01 -13.13
CA PHE A 150 -18.47 10.16 -14.17
C PHE A 150 -18.08 11.24 -15.19
N ALA A 151 -17.67 12.41 -14.72
CA ALA A 151 -17.16 13.48 -15.59
C ALA A 151 -15.96 13.03 -16.42
N TYR A 152 -15.04 12.26 -15.81
CA TYR A 152 -13.89 11.68 -16.51
C TYR A 152 -14.31 10.72 -17.62
N PHE A 153 -15.16 9.72 -17.32
CA PHE A 153 -15.56 8.74 -18.31
C PHE A 153 -16.38 9.35 -19.44
N ARG A 154 -17.26 10.31 -19.14
CA ARG A 154 -18.02 11.03 -20.17
C ARG A 154 -17.07 11.71 -21.16
N ASP A 155 -16.14 12.52 -20.64
CA ASP A 155 -15.16 13.25 -21.47
C ASP A 155 -14.27 12.30 -22.29
N VAL A 156 -13.70 11.29 -21.63
CA VAL A 156 -12.78 10.36 -22.29
C VAL A 156 -13.50 9.54 -23.36
N LEU A 157 -14.70 9.01 -23.10
CA LEU A 157 -15.45 8.22 -24.08
C LEU A 157 -15.94 9.06 -25.27
N GLU A 158 -16.24 10.34 -25.06
CA GLU A 158 -16.58 11.27 -26.14
C GLU A 158 -15.37 11.62 -27.02
N ARG A 159 -14.18 11.77 -26.41
CA ARG A 159 -12.94 12.13 -27.13
C ARG A 159 -12.25 10.95 -27.78
N LEU A 160 -12.34 9.75 -27.21
CA LEU A 160 -11.57 8.58 -27.62
C LEU A 160 -11.64 8.25 -29.12
N PRO A 161 -12.79 8.35 -29.82
CA PRO A 161 -12.88 8.01 -31.24
C PRO A 161 -12.05 8.91 -32.17
N SER A 162 -11.79 10.16 -31.76
CA SER A 162 -11.06 11.16 -32.55
C SER A 162 -9.71 11.53 -31.95
N HIS A 163 -9.36 11.00 -30.76
CA HIS A 163 -8.12 11.35 -30.06
C HIS A 163 -6.91 10.65 -30.70
N PRO A 164 -5.78 11.37 -30.93
CA PRO A 164 -4.58 10.76 -31.49
C PRO A 164 -4.02 9.63 -30.61
N ILE A 165 -3.67 8.50 -31.23
CA ILE A 165 -3.15 7.32 -30.51
C ILE A 165 -1.84 7.61 -29.76
N ASN A 166 -1.02 8.53 -30.27
CA ASN A 166 0.23 8.96 -29.63
C ASN A 166 0.02 9.91 -28.44
N GLN A 167 -1.21 10.42 -28.23
CA GLN A 167 -1.57 11.35 -27.16
C GLN A 167 -2.50 10.71 -26.11
N ILE A 168 -2.67 9.38 -26.10
CA ILE A 168 -3.53 8.68 -25.13
C ILE A 168 -3.12 8.98 -23.67
N HIS A 169 -1.85 9.29 -23.42
CA HIS A 169 -1.36 9.63 -22.08
C HIS A 169 -2.06 10.86 -21.47
N GLU A 170 -2.59 11.77 -22.29
CA GLU A 170 -3.40 12.93 -21.86
C GLU A 170 -4.76 12.52 -21.29
N LEU A 171 -5.30 11.39 -21.75
CA LEU A 171 -6.57 10.85 -21.28
C LEU A 171 -6.42 10.07 -19.97
N LEU A 172 -5.20 9.82 -19.48
CA LEU A 172 -5.00 9.12 -18.21
C LEU A 172 -5.48 9.99 -17.04
N PRO A 173 -6.11 9.40 -16.00
CA PRO A 173 -6.74 10.19 -14.94
C PRO A 173 -5.78 11.18 -14.26
N HIS A 174 -4.50 10.84 -14.10
CA HIS A 174 -3.51 11.71 -13.46
C HIS A 174 -3.11 12.93 -14.31
N ASN A 175 -3.26 12.85 -15.64
CA ASN A 175 -2.96 13.95 -16.57
C ASN A 175 -4.21 14.71 -17.03
N TRP A 176 -5.40 14.11 -16.85
CA TRP A 176 -6.66 14.58 -17.41
C TRP A 176 -6.99 16.04 -17.06
N LYS A 177 -6.80 16.45 -15.80
CA LYS A 177 -7.04 17.85 -15.38
C LYS A 177 -6.11 18.84 -16.10
N ALA A 178 -4.82 18.51 -16.20
CA ALA A 178 -3.82 19.37 -16.83
C ALA A 178 -4.04 19.46 -18.36
N ALA A 179 -4.30 18.33 -19.02
CA ALA A 179 -4.57 18.28 -20.45
C ALA A 179 -5.82 19.07 -20.83
N ARG A 180 -6.88 19.03 -19.99
CA ARG A 180 -8.10 19.81 -20.23
C ARG A 180 -7.90 21.31 -20.06
N ALA A 181 -7.08 21.74 -19.09
CA ALA A 181 -6.74 23.15 -18.93
C ALA A 181 -6.00 23.66 -20.17
N ALA A 182 -5.02 22.90 -20.68
CA ALA A 182 -4.25 23.27 -21.87
C ALA A 182 -5.04 23.29 -23.18
N SER A 183 -6.22 22.66 -23.24
CA SER A 183 -7.11 22.67 -24.42
C SER A 183 -8.20 23.76 -24.36
N ALA A 184 -8.33 24.45 -23.22
CA ALA A 184 -9.31 25.52 -23.01
C ALA A 184 -8.73 26.92 -23.26
N ASP A 185 -7.41 27.03 -23.41
CA ASP A 185 -6.65 28.22 -23.83
C ASP A 185 -6.36 28.16 -25.34
#